data_AF-A0A941VVX9-F1
#
_entry.id   AF-A0A941VVX9-F1
#
_cell.length_a   1.000
_cell.length_b   1.000
_cell.length_c   1.000
_cell.angle_alpha   90.00
_cell.angle_beta   90.00
_cell.angle_gamma   90.00
#
_symmetry.space_group_name_H-M   'P 1'
#
loop_
_entity.id
_entity.type
_entity.pdbx_description
1 polymer ?
#
loop_
_entity_poly.entity_id
_entity_poly.type
_entity_poly.pdbx_seq_one_letter_code
_entity_poly.pdbx_strand_id
1 'polypeptide(L)'
;LPVSRRGAFPPEFERGAWALKPGDLGGVGSRAGFHLIRRPPLEEVRDRLRRYADSLATRQADSLHLDSLTSTRQLAVTTTAVPTLRAFFTTPASRTDAAPLATWEGGSLVLKQLAPWIDLLPPRGYLDLRGASDLTLEAFVREIAQQLLLLEEATSAGIRVSSSDRATLETAYRRRLRESLASLGLFDSTTTLPASEASGRVAALMDGLTTDRVRWNPLPSALGAVLRARAGYRLHQAGIEDAATAARTQATPRDSLR
;
A
#
# COMPACT_ATOMS: atom_id res chain seq x y z
N LEU A 1 8.06 27.01 -12.64
CA LEU A 1 8.47 25.67 -12.17
C LEU A 1 8.30 25.57 -10.66
N PRO A 2 8.02 24.39 -10.10
CA PRO A 2 8.05 24.18 -8.65
C PRO A 2 9.47 24.44 -8.10
N VAL A 3 9.57 24.74 -6.80
CA VAL A 3 10.89 24.86 -6.16
C VAL A 3 11.51 23.47 -6.08
N SER A 4 12.73 23.34 -6.60
CA SER A 4 13.44 22.07 -6.66
C SER A 4 14.93 22.28 -6.44
N ARG A 5 15.64 21.20 -6.06
CA ARG A 5 17.11 21.15 -6.02
C ARG A 5 17.69 21.24 -7.45
N ARG A 6 18.96 21.61 -7.54
CA ARG A 6 19.74 21.45 -8.77
C ARG A 6 19.83 19.96 -9.14
N GLY A 7 19.79 19.65 -10.42
CA GLY A 7 19.65 18.30 -10.97
C GLY A 7 18.22 17.78 -11.09
N ALA A 8 17.21 18.57 -10.68
CA ALA A 8 15.80 18.16 -10.73
C ALA A 8 15.12 18.46 -12.07
N PHE A 9 15.77 19.21 -12.96
CA PHE A 9 15.25 19.51 -14.30
C PHE A 9 16.22 19.01 -15.39
N PRO A 10 15.73 18.81 -16.62
CA PRO A 10 16.61 18.46 -17.73
C PRO A 10 17.74 19.48 -17.89
N PRO A 11 18.96 19.04 -18.25
CA PRO A 11 20.13 19.90 -18.26
C PRO A 11 19.98 21.18 -19.09
N GLU A 12 19.22 21.15 -20.18
CA GLU A 12 18.95 22.31 -21.04
C GLU A 12 18.21 23.41 -20.27
N PHE A 13 17.18 23.02 -19.51
CA PHE A 13 16.39 23.93 -18.69
C PHE A 13 17.18 24.48 -17.52
N GLU A 14 18.00 23.64 -16.87
CA GLU A 14 18.83 24.12 -15.76
C GLU A 14 19.84 25.16 -16.23
N ARG A 15 20.58 24.88 -17.31
CA ARG A 15 21.54 25.84 -17.86
C ARG A 15 20.87 27.16 -18.24
N GLY A 16 19.72 27.10 -18.91
CA GLY A 16 18.96 28.30 -19.26
C GLY A 16 18.47 29.07 -18.03
N ALA A 17 17.92 28.39 -17.03
CA ALA A 17 17.39 29.03 -15.83
C ALA A 17 18.47 29.69 -14.97
N TRP A 18 19.66 29.08 -14.88
CA TRP A 18 20.78 29.62 -14.11
C TRP A 18 21.51 30.78 -14.82
N ALA A 19 21.40 30.88 -16.14
CA ALA A 19 21.95 32.01 -16.91
C ALA A 19 21.14 33.31 -16.75
N LEU A 20 19.86 33.21 -16.36
CA LEU A 20 18.97 34.36 -16.16
C LEU A 20 19.24 35.08 -14.83
N LYS A 21 19.16 36.41 -14.81
CA LYS A 21 19.13 37.17 -13.55
C LYS A 21 17.75 37.03 -12.90
N PRO A 22 17.62 37.24 -11.58
CA PRO A 22 16.30 37.30 -10.95
C PRO A 22 15.43 38.39 -11.58
N GLY A 23 14.23 38.02 -12.01
CA GLY A 23 13.30 38.86 -12.77
C GLY A 23 13.28 38.57 -14.27
N ASP A 24 14.38 38.04 -14.83
CA ASP A 24 14.53 37.90 -16.28
C ASP A 24 13.73 36.73 -16.88
N LEU A 25 13.40 36.89 -18.15
CA LEU A 25 12.79 35.89 -19.01
C LEU A 25 13.77 35.50 -20.13
N GLY A 26 13.81 34.22 -20.49
CA GLY A 26 14.65 33.70 -21.57
C GLY A 26 14.04 32.50 -22.27
N GLY A 27 14.64 32.12 -23.40
CA GLY A 27 14.24 30.96 -24.19
C GLY A 27 15.20 29.78 -24.00
N VAL A 28 14.67 28.55 -23.97
CA VAL A 28 15.43 27.30 -23.95
C VAL A 28 14.93 26.36 -25.04
N GLY A 29 15.82 25.90 -25.90
CA GLY A 29 15.57 24.80 -26.84
C GLY A 29 15.80 23.45 -26.17
N SER A 30 14.91 22.49 -26.42
CA SER A 30 15.00 21.10 -25.95
C SER A 30 14.52 20.15 -27.05
N ARG A 31 14.69 18.83 -26.84
CA ARG A 31 14.12 17.80 -27.74
C ARG A 31 12.59 17.87 -27.84
N ALA A 32 11.92 18.43 -26.84
CA ALA A 32 10.47 18.63 -26.83
C ALA A 32 10.04 19.96 -27.48
N GLY A 33 10.97 20.76 -28.00
CA GLY A 33 10.70 22.07 -28.62
C GLY A 33 11.32 23.25 -27.85
N PHE A 34 10.86 24.45 -28.18
CA PHE A 34 11.27 25.71 -27.57
C PHE A 34 10.38 26.10 -26.40
N HIS A 35 10.99 26.56 -25.32
CA HIS A 35 10.33 26.90 -24.06
C HIS A 35 10.71 28.31 -23.62
N LEU A 36 9.77 29.05 -23.05
CA LEU A 36 10.04 30.29 -22.34
C LEU A 36 10.15 30.00 -20.85
N ILE A 37 11.22 30.48 -20.23
CA ILE A 37 11.49 30.32 -18.81
C ILE A 37 11.71 31.68 -18.17
N ARG A 38 11.19 31.87 -16.96
CA ARG A 38 11.42 33.07 -16.15
C ARG A 38 12.05 32.66 -14.84
N ARG A 39 13.04 33.44 -14.39
CA ARG A 39 13.60 33.30 -13.04
C ARG A 39 12.92 34.32 -12.12
N PRO A 40 12.05 33.91 -11.19
CA PRO A 40 11.41 34.87 -10.28
C PRO A 40 12.43 35.58 -9.37
N PRO A 41 12.19 36.85 -8.99
CA PRO A 41 12.95 37.51 -7.93
C PRO A 41 12.72 36.81 -6.59
N LEU A 42 13.69 36.95 -5.67
CA LEU A 42 13.65 36.26 -4.37
C LEU A 42 12.37 36.58 -3.58
N GLU A 43 11.93 37.83 -3.57
CA GLU A 43 10.71 38.26 -2.86
C GLU A 43 9.47 37.46 -3.27
N GLU A 44 9.36 37.12 -4.55
CA GLU A 44 8.20 36.38 -5.08
C GLU A 44 8.19 34.90 -4.64
N VAL A 45 9.37 34.32 -4.41
CA VAL A 45 9.52 32.89 -4.11
C VAL A 45 9.95 32.62 -2.66
N ARG A 46 10.22 33.65 -1.85
CA ARG A 46 10.76 33.55 -0.49
C ARG A 46 10.00 32.54 0.36
N ASP A 47 8.68 32.67 0.44
CA ASP A 47 7.85 31.77 1.25
C ASP A 47 7.79 30.34 0.70
N ARG A 48 7.81 30.19 -0.63
CA ARG A 48 7.82 28.87 -1.27
C ARG A 48 9.16 28.17 -1.05
N LEU A 49 10.26 28.92 -1.15
CA LEU A 49 11.62 28.45 -0.84
C LEU A 49 11.74 28.05 0.62
N ARG A 50 11.21 28.86 1.55
CA ARG A 50 11.17 28.55 2.97
C ARG A 50 10.44 27.24 3.24
N ARG A 51 9.19 27.10 2.77
CA ARG A 51 8.42 25.85 2.92
C ARG A 51 9.11 24.64 2.31
N TYR A 52 9.78 24.82 1.17
CA TYR A 52 10.55 23.75 0.55
C TYR A 52 11.78 23.37 1.37
N ALA A 53 12.53 24.35 1.88
CA ALA A 53 13.68 24.13 2.74
C ALA A 53 13.26 23.44 4.06
N ASP A 54 12.17 23.90 4.69
CA ASP A 54 11.59 23.28 5.88
C ASP A 54 11.23 21.82 5.58
N SER A 55 10.54 21.54 4.47
CA SER A 55 10.22 20.17 4.05
C SER A 55 11.45 19.29 3.81
N LEU A 56 12.55 19.85 3.28
CA LEU A 56 13.80 19.10 3.12
C LEU A 56 14.46 18.83 4.47
N ALA A 57 14.49 19.81 5.36
CA ALA A 57 15.05 19.68 6.70
C ALA A 57 14.28 18.65 7.53
N THR A 58 12.95 18.68 7.50
CA THR A 58 12.09 17.68 8.16
C THR A 58 12.36 16.28 7.63
N ARG A 59 12.35 16.07 6.31
CA ARG A 59 12.67 14.74 5.74
C ARG A 59 14.05 14.23 6.15
N GLN A 60 15.04 15.11 6.20
CA GLN A 60 16.38 14.74 6.63
C GLN A 60 16.40 14.36 8.12
N ALA A 61 15.72 15.15 8.96
CA ALA A 61 15.60 14.87 10.39
C ALA A 61 14.86 13.55 10.64
N ASP A 62 13.76 13.30 9.93
CA ASP A 62 12.99 12.05 10.02
C ASP A 62 13.85 10.84 9.63
N SER A 63 14.63 10.94 8.54
CA SER A 63 15.56 9.88 8.12
C SER A 63 16.61 9.59 9.18
N LEU A 64 17.28 10.64 9.68
CA LEU A 64 18.32 10.49 10.71
C LEU A 64 17.74 9.93 12.02
N HIS A 65 16.54 10.34 12.38
CA HIS A 65 15.84 9.82 13.54
C HIS A 65 15.51 8.34 13.37
N LEU A 66 14.98 7.92 12.22
CA LEU A 66 14.66 6.52 11.97
C LEU A 66 15.92 5.65 11.94
N ASP A 67 17.02 6.13 11.33
CA ASP A 67 18.31 5.43 11.31
C ASP A 67 18.87 5.27 12.72
N SER A 68 18.84 6.34 13.52
CA SER A 68 19.26 6.32 14.92
C SER A 68 18.42 5.37 15.77
N LEU A 69 17.09 5.39 15.60
CA LEU A 69 16.17 4.53 16.32
C LEU A 69 16.39 3.05 15.95
N THR A 70 16.52 2.75 14.65
CA THR A 70 16.80 1.42 14.11
C THR A 70 18.11 0.87 14.68
N SER A 71 19.16 1.70 14.71
CA SER A 71 20.47 1.32 15.25
C SER A 71 20.44 1.12 16.77
N THR A 72 19.83 2.05 17.51
CA THR A 72 19.76 2.01 18.98
C THR A 72 18.99 0.79 19.46
N ARG A 73 17.91 0.43 18.76
CA ARG A 73 17.05 -0.71 19.07
C ARG A 73 17.54 -2.01 18.43
N GLN A 74 18.70 -1.98 17.76
CA GLN A 74 19.32 -3.15 17.13
C GLN A 74 18.37 -3.92 16.19
N LEU A 75 17.62 -3.19 15.36
CA LEU A 75 16.68 -3.82 14.43
C LEU A 75 17.44 -4.66 13.41
N ALA A 76 17.09 -5.94 13.34
CA ALA A 76 17.67 -6.91 12.42
C ALA A 76 16.57 -7.74 11.74
N VAL A 77 16.71 -7.95 10.42
CA VAL A 77 15.88 -8.89 9.68
C VAL A 77 16.45 -10.30 9.87
N THR A 78 15.59 -11.27 10.19
CA THR A 78 16.03 -12.63 10.47
C THR A 78 16.31 -13.40 9.18
N THR A 79 17.15 -14.43 9.27
CA THR A 79 17.43 -15.31 8.13
C THR A 79 16.20 -16.10 7.66
N THR A 80 15.20 -16.28 8.52
CA THR A 80 13.92 -16.94 8.20
C THR A 80 12.93 -16.04 7.49
N ALA A 81 13.16 -14.72 7.44
CA ALA A 81 12.21 -13.74 6.92
C ALA A 81 11.79 -14.01 5.46
N VAL A 82 12.78 -14.17 4.58
CA VAL A 82 12.54 -14.40 3.14
C VAL A 82 11.87 -15.76 2.89
N PRO A 83 12.37 -16.90 3.41
CA PRO A 83 11.68 -18.18 3.28
C PRO A 83 10.23 -18.16 3.76
N THR A 84 9.95 -17.58 4.94
CA THR A 84 8.59 -17.46 5.48
C THR A 84 7.71 -16.59 4.58
N LEU A 85 8.23 -15.48 4.05
CA LEU A 85 7.48 -14.60 3.15
C LEU A 85 7.23 -15.26 1.78
N ARG A 86 8.16 -16.08 1.27
CA ARG A 86 7.91 -16.90 0.07
C ARG A 86 6.80 -17.92 0.31
N ALA A 87 6.85 -18.61 1.45
CA ALA A 87 5.83 -19.58 1.84
C ALA A 87 4.44 -18.93 2.01
N PHE A 88 4.37 -17.66 2.43
CA PHE A 88 3.11 -16.91 2.50
C PHE A 88 2.37 -16.85 1.16
N PHE A 89 3.09 -16.72 0.04
CA PHE A 89 2.50 -16.60 -1.29
C PHE A 89 2.15 -17.94 -1.96
N THR A 90 2.66 -19.05 -1.45
CA THR A 90 2.50 -20.37 -2.06
C THR A 90 1.64 -21.33 -1.23
N THR A 91 1.62 -21.16 0.09
CA THR A 91 0.96 -22.11 1.01
C THR A 91 -0.01 -21.38 1.94
N PRO A 92 -1.34 -21.59 1.85
CA PRO A 92 -2.31 -20.92 2.71
C PRO A 92 -2.07 -21.13 4.22
N ALA A 93 -1.56 -22.30 4.61
CA ALA A 93 -1.30 -22.66 6.01
C ALA A 93 -0.10 -21.92 6.63
N SER A 94 0.81 -21.35 5.83
CA SER A 94 1.98 -20.63 6.35
C SER A 94 1.61 -19.31 7.03
N ARG A 95 0.39 -18.79 6.81
CA ARG A 95 -0.10 -17.51 7.35
C ARG A 95 -0.18 -17.45 8.88
N THR A 96 -0.04 -18.57 9.58
CA THR A 96 -0.05 -18.64 11.05
C THR A 96 1.35 -18.80 11.66
N ASP A 97 2.41 -18.71 10.85
CA ASP A 97 3.79 -18.80 11.34
C ASP A 97 4.07 -17.71 12.40
N ALA A 98 4.61 -18.15 13.53
CA ALA A 98 4.97 -17.30 14.65
C ALA A 98 6.47 -16.95 14.66
N ALA A 99 7.25 -17.48 13.72
CA ALA A 99 8.66 -17.17 13.58
C ALA A 99 8.87 -15.66 13.35
N PRO A 100 9.81 -15.01 14.05
CA PRO A 100 10.17 -13.62 13.79
C PRO A 100 10.73 -13.43 12.39
N LEU A 101 10.21 -12.42 11.69
CA LEU A 101 10.73 -11.92 10.41
C LEU A 101 11.76 -10.80 10.65
N ALA A 102 11.56 -10.01 11.71
CA ALA A 102 12.55 -9.06 12.19
C ALA A 102 12.47 -8.96 13.71
N THR A 103 13.57 -8.57 14.34
CA THR A 103 13.69 -8.45 15.80
C THR A 103 14.36 -7.12 16.16
N TRP A 104 13.98 -6.56 17.30
CA TRP A 104 14.61 -5.39 17.90
C TRP A 104 14.50 -5.46 19.42
N GLU A 105 15.19 -4.59 20.13
CA GLU A 105 15.08 -4.48 21.57
C GLU A 105 13.66 -4.06 22.00
N GLY A 106 12.95 -5.01 22.62
CA GLY A 106 11.60 -4.83 23.12
C GLY A 106 10.50 -5.40 22.22
N GLY A 107 10.84 -5.97 21.05
CA GLY A 107 9.82 -6.46 20.13
C GLY A 107 10.32 -7.29 18.96
N SER A 108 9.36 -7.75 18.17
CA SER A 108 9.62 -8.50 16.93
C SER A 108 8.45 -8.35 15.98
N LEU A 109 8.76 -8.33 14.68
CA LEU A 109 7.79 -8.45 13.60
C LEU A 109 7.59 -9.92 13.27
N VAL A 110 6.37 -10.41 13.38
CA VAL A 110 5.98 -11.78 12.98
C VAL A 110 4.97 -11.75 11.84
N LEU A 111 4.79 -12.89 11.16
CA LEU A 111 3.96 -12.95 9.96
C LEU A 111 2.50 -12.52 10.20
N LYS A 112 1.92 -12.83 11.37
CA LYS A 112 0.56 -12.36 11.73
C LYS A 112 0.40 -10.84 11.71
N GLN A 113 1.47 -10.09 11.97
CA GLN A 113 1.48 -8.63 11.94
C GLN A 113 1.76 -8.11 10.52
N LEU A 114 2.58 -8.81 9.74
CA LEU A 114 2.91 -8.44 8.37
C LEU A 114 1.77 -8.73 7.37
N ALA A 115 1.06 -9.86 7.55
CA ALA A 115 0.06 -10.34 6.61
C ALA A 115 -1.04 -9.32 6.27
N PRO A 116 -1.60 -8.55 7.21
CA PRO A 116 -2.53 -7.47 6.90
C PRO A 116 -1.96 -6.43 5.94
N TRP A 117 -0.68 -6.06 6.05
CA TRP A 117 -0.03 -5.11 5.14
C TRP A 117 0.05 -5.63 3.71
N ILE A 118 0.30 -6.92 3.54
CA ILE A 118 0.32 -7.57 2.23
C ILE A 118 -1.10 -7.69 1.66
N ASP A 119 -2.07 -8.07 2.48
CA ASP A 119 -3.50 -8.18 2.08
C ASP A 119 -4.09 -6.79 1.70
N LEU A 120 -3.49 -5.69 2.15
CA LEU A 120 -3.85 -4.30 1.79
C LEU A 120 -3.29 -3.83 0.45
N LEU A 121 -2.33 -4.55 -0.13
CA LEU A 121 -1.72 -4.14 -1.40
C LEU A 121 -2.74 -4.22 -2.55
N PRO A 122 -2.68 -3.29 -3.53
CA PRO A 122 -3.44 -3.45 -4.76
C PRO A 122 -3.00 -4.72 -5.50
N PRO A 123 -3.84 -5.32 -6.36
CA PRO A 123 -3.52 -6.59 -7.04
C PRO A 123 -2.16 -6.61 -7.73
N ARG A 124 -1.79 -5.51 -8.40
CA ARG A 124 -0.48 -5.37 -9.03
C ARG A 124 0.65 -5.38 -8.00
N GLY A 125 0.52 -4.62 -6.91
CA GLY A 125 1.52 -4.59 -5.83
C GLY A 125 1.69 -5.94 -5.14
N TYR A 126 0.59 -6.70 -4.98
CA TYR A 126 0.65 -8.08 -4.48
C TYR A 126 1.47 -8.99 -5.41
N LEU A 127 1.22 -8.92 -6.72
CA LEU A 127 1.96 -9.70 -7.72
C LEU A 127 3.43 -9.29 -7.81
N ASP A 128 3.71 -7.98 -7.79
CA ASP A 128 5.06 -7.43 -7.80
C ASP A 128 5.84 -7.92 -6.57
N LEU A 129 5.24 -7.87 -5.37
CA LEU A 129 5.87 -8.37 -4.14
C LEU A 129 6.08 -9.89 -4.19
N ARG A 130 5.10 -10.65 -4.70
CA ARG A 130 5.21 -12.11 -4.88
C ARG A 130 6.39 -12.50 -5.77
N GLY A 131 6.60 -11.75 -6.86
CA GLY A 131 7.67 -11.96 -7.84
C GLY A 131 8.98 -11.24 -7.52
N ALA A 132 9.05 -10.48 -6.41
CA ALA A 132 10.20 -9.67 -6.06
C ALA A 132 11.46 -10.52 -5.80
N SER A 133 12.64 -9.93 -5.87
CA SER A 133 13.90 -10.58 -5.46
C SER A 133 13.99 -10.71 -3.94
N ASP A 134 14.87 -11.57 -3.44
CA ASP A 134 15.07 -11.77 -2.00
C ASP A 134 15.53 -10.47 -1.30
N LEU A 135 16.39 -9.68 -1.95
CA LEU A 135 16.80 -8.37 -1.46
C LEU A 135 15.61 -7.42 -1.28
N THR A 136 14.69 -7.40 -2.24
CA THR A 136 13.48 -6.56 -2.16
C THR A 136 12.53 -7.05 -1.08
N LEU A 137 12.41 -8.37 -0.87
CA LEU A 137 11.63 -8.95 0.22
C LEU A 137 12.21 -8.61 1.59
N GLU A 138 13.53 -8.69 1.74
CA GLU A 138 14.22 -8.29 2.97
C GLU A 138 14.01 -6.79 3.27
N ALA A 139 14.15 -5.94 2.25
CA ALA A 139 13.88 -4.51 2.37
C ALA A 139 12.42 -4.22 2.77
N PHE A 140 11.47 -4.96 2.21
CA PHE A 140 10.06 -4.84 2.60
C PHE A 140 9.82 -5.20 4.06
N VAL A 141 10.41 -6.31 4.54
CA VAL A 141 10.32 -6.71 5.95
C VAL A 141 10.94 -5.64 6.86
N ARG A 142 12.10 -5.11 6.48
CA ARG A 142 12.79 -4.03 7.20
C ARG A 142 11.93 -2.77 7.30
N GLU A 143 11.33 -2.34 6.18
CA GLU A 143 10.48 -1.15 6.13
C GLU A 143 9.28 -1.27 7.08
N ILE A 144 8.59 -2.41 7.08
CA ILE A 144 7.44 -2.63 7.97
C ILE A 144 7.90 -2.70 9.44
N ALA A 145 9.04 -3.33 9.73
CA ALA A 145 9.59 -3.36 11.08
C ALA A 145 9.97 -1.96 11.58
N GLN A 146 10.54 -1.12 10.72
CA GLN A 146 10.84 0.28 11.02
C GLN A 146 9.59 1.10 11.31
N GLN A 147 8.52 0.92 10.54
CA GLN A 147 7.23 1.58 10.79
C GLN A 147 6.59 1.17 12.12
N LEU A 148 6.67 -0.12 12.48
CA LEU A 148 6.21 -0.59 13.79
C LEU A 148 7.03 0.00 14.93
N LEU A 149 8.35 0.03 14.78
CA LEU A 149 9.24 0.60 15.78
C LEU A 149 8.96 2.09 16.00
N LEU A 150 8.73 2.85 14.93
CA LEU A 150 8.34 4.26 15.03
C LEU A 150 6.99 4.43 15.73
N LEU A 151 6.02 3.53 15.49
CA LEU A 151 4.73 3.55 16.15
C LEU A 151 4.85 3.24 17.66
N GLU A 152 5.72 2.31 18.04
CA GLU A 152 6.04 2.00 19.43
C GLU A 152 6.66 3.21 20.14
N GLU A 153 7.62 3.88 19.49
CA GLU A 153 8.26 5.10 20.01
C GLU A 153 7.27 6.27 20.13
N ALA A 154 6.40 6.47 19.14
CA ALA A 154 5.34 7.47 19.23
C ALA A 154 4.40 7.17 20.41
N THR A 155 4.01 5.91 20.58
CA THR A 155 3.12 5.49 21.67
C THR A 155 3.78 5.65 23.04
N SER A 156 5.08 5.34 23.17
CA SER A 156 5.85 5.51 24.41
C SER A 156 6.01 6.98 24.78
N ALA A 157 6.14 7.86 23.77
CA ALA A 157 6.14 9.32 23.92
C ALA A 157 4.74 9.92 24.19
N GLY A 158 3.69 9.09 24.30
CA GLY A 158 2.33 9.55 24.54
C GLY A 158 1.64 10.15 23.32
N ILE A 159 2.24 10.06 22.13
CA ILE A 159 1.61 10.46 20.87
C ILE A 159 0.56 9.42 20.54
N ARG A 160 -0.70 9.84 20.55
CA ARG A 160 -1.86 8.98 20.25
C ARG A 160 -2.69 9.59 19.15
N VAL A 161 -3.38 8.73 18.42
CA VAL A 161 -4.42 9.16 17.47
C VAL A 161 -5.48 9.93 18.25
N SER A 162 -5.77 11.16 17.82
CA SER A 162 -6.76 12.00 18.47
C SER A 162 -8.16 11.39 18.38
N SER A 163 -9.07 11.80 19.27
CA SER A 163 -10.46 11.34 19.22
C SER A 163 -11.16 11.72 17.91
N SER A 164 -10.86 12.90 17.36
CA SER A 164 -11.36 13.36 16.06
C SER A 164 -10.84 12.53 14.89
N ASP A 165 -9.55 12.19 14.89
CA ASP A 165 -8.97 11.36 13.84
C ASP A 165 -9.57 9.95 13.90
N ARG A 166 -9.74 9.42 15.11
CA ARG A 166 -10.38 8.12 15.33
C ARG A 166 -11.82 8.10 14.82
N ALA A 167 -12.61 9.13 15.13
CA ALA A 167 -13.98 9.25 14.65
C ALA A 167 -14.05 9.36 13.11
N THR A 168 -13.08 10.06 12.50
CA THR A 168 -12.96 10.18 11.04
C THR A 168 -12.66 8.82 10.40
N LEU A 169 -11.69 8.08 10.95
CA LEU A 169 -11.34 6.72 10.50
C LEU A 169 -12.52 5.76 10.65
N GLU A 170 -13.21 5.80 11.79
CA GLU A 170 -14.37 4.95 12.04
C GLU A 170 -15.51 5.23 11.06
N THR A 171 -15.81 6.50 10.80
CA THR A 171 -16.86 6.92 9.87
C THR A 171 -16.53 6.45 8.44
N ALA A 172 -15.29 6.63 8.00
CA ALA A 172 -14.83 6.14 6.70
C ALA A 172 -14.92 4.61 6.59
N TYR A 173 -14.52 3.89 7.65
CA TYR A 173 -14.59 2.44 7.71
C TYR A 173 -16.05 1.92 7.66
N ARG A 174 -16.93 2.48 8.48
CA ARG A 174 -18.36 2.13 8.51
C ARG A 174 -19.05 2.38 7.16
N ARG A 175 -18.66 3.42 6.43
CA ARG A 175 -19.17 3.68 5.08
C ARG A 175 -18.78 2.57 4.11
N ARG A 176 -17.50 2.20 4.06
CA ARG A 176 -17.03 1.11 3.20
C ARG A 176 -17.65 -0.24 3.57
N LEU A 177 -17.83 -0.51 4.87
CA LEU A 177 -18.50 -1.73 5.33
C LEU A 177 -19.94 -1.79 4.81
N ARG A 178 -20.69 -0.68 4.87
CA ARG A 178 -22.06 -0.62 4.32
C ARG A 178 -22.09 -0.85 2.80
N GLU A 179 -21.12 -0.32 2.06
CA GLU A 179 -20.99 -0.57 0.62
C GLU A 179 -20.73 -2.06 0.33
N SER A 180 -19.88 -2.72 1.13
CA SER A 180 -19.66 -4.18 1.01
C SER A 180 -20.92 -4.98 1.36
N LEU A 181 -21.64 -4.63 2.43
CA LEU A 181 -22.90 -5.29 2.80
C LEU A 181 -23.99 -5.11 1.74
N ALA A 182 -24.13 -3.91 1.19
CA ALA A 182 -25.07 -3.63 0.11
C ALA A 182 -24.82 -4.51 -1.13
N SER A 183 -23.55 -4.81 -1.45
CA SER A 183 -23.22 -5.73 -2.55
C SER A 183 -23.70 -7.18 -2.32
N LEU A 184 -23.87 -7.58 -1.06
CA LEU A 184 -24.47 -8.87 -0.67
C LEU A 184 -26.00 -8.82 -0.59
N GLY A 185 -26.61 -7.69 -0.95
CA GLY A 185 -28.04 -7.45 -0.77
C GLY A 185 -28.45 -7.27 0.69
N LEU A 186 -27.49 -6.99 1.58
CA LEU A 186 -27.73 -6.65 2.97
C LEU A 186 -27.86 -5.13 3.07
N PHE A 187 -29.08 -4.66 3.29
CA PHE A 187 -29.42 -3.26 3.50
C PHE A 187 -29.87 -3.06 4.96
N ASP A 188 -29.68 -1.85 5.51
CA ASP A 188 -29.96 -1.46 6.91
C ASP A 188 -29.10 -2.08 8.03
N SER A 189 -29.40 -1.69 9.27
CA SER A 189 -28.67 -2.02 10.52
C SER A 189 -28.62 -3.52 10.86
N THR A 190 -29.32 -4.36 10.09
CA THR A 190 -29.29 -5.82 10.22
C THR A 190 -28.02 -6.39 9.61
N THR A 191 -27.04 -6.68 10.46
CA THR A 191 -25.78 -7.35 10.10
C THR A 191 -25.89 -8.89 10.12
N THR A 192 -27.09 -9.44 10.24
CA THR A 192 -27.35 -10.86 10.41
C THR A 192 -28.22 -11.39 9.28
N LEU A 193 -27.79 -12.47 8.66
CA LEU A 193 -28.54 -13.19 7.63
C LEU A 193 -28.89 -14.59 8.15
N PRO A 194 -30.13 -15.08 7.97
CA PRO A 194 -30.46 -16.47 8.27
C PRO A 194 -29.53 -17.43 7.51
N ALA A 195 -29.07 -18.49 8.19
CA ALA A 195 -28.14 -19.46 7.59
C ALA A 195 -28.71 -20.13 6.32
N SER A 196 -30.04 -20.31 6.25
CA SER A 196 -30.75 -20.85 5.08
C SER A 196 -30.65 -19.97 3.84
N GLU A 197 -30.48 -18.65 4.00
CA GLU A 197 -30.40 -17.70 2.88
C GLU A 197 -28.97 -17.43 2.42
N ALA A 198 -27.96 -17.79 3.24
CA ALA A 198 -26.56 -17.44 3.01
C ALA A 198 -26.04 -17.94 1.66
N SER A 199 -26.26 -19.23 1.36
CA SER A 199 -25.80 -19.84 0.12
C SER A 199 -26.41 -19.18 -1.12
N GLY A 200 -27.70 -18.83 -1.07
CA GLY A 200 -28.40 -18.17 -2.19
C GLY A 200 -27.88 -16.75 -2.45
N ARG A 201 -27.57 -15.99 -1.39
CA ARG A 201 -27.00 -14.65 -1.51
C ARG A 201 -25.58 -14.67 -2.08
N VAL A 202 -24.76 -15.63 -1.64
CA VAL A 202 -23.41 -15.83 -2.18
C VAL A 202 -23.47 -16.21 -3.65
N ALA A 203 -24.34 -17.15 -4.02
CA ALA A 203 -24.53 -17.54 -5.43
C ALA A 203 -24.95 -16.35 -6.30
N ALA A 204 -25.93 -15.56 -5.85
CA ALA A 204 -26.38 -14.37 -6.58
C ALA A 204 -25.28 -13.31 -6.74
N LEU A 205 -24.44 -13.10 -5.72
CA LEU A 205 -23.26 -12.23 -5.83
C LEU A 205 -22.27 -12.78 -6.86
N MET A 206 -21.94 -14.06 -6.81
CA MET A 206 -20.99 -14.70 -7.73
C MET A 206 -21.50 -14.63 -9.18
N ASP A 207 -22.79 -14.87 -9.41
CA ASP A 207 -23.41 -14.70 -10.72
C ASP A 207 -23.35 -13.25 -11.19
N GLY A 208 -23.58 -12.29 -10.28
CA GLY A 208 -23.46 -10.86 -10.57
C GLY A 208 -22.04 -10.46 -10.97
N LEU A 209 -21.02 -11.02 -10.31
CA LEU A 209 -19.60 -10.77 -10.60
C LEU A 209 -19.18 -11.40 -11.93
N THR A 210 -19.64 -12.60 -12.26
CA THR A 210 -19.28 -13.29 -13.52
C THR A 210 -19.99 -12.71 -14.74
N THR A 211 -21.15 -12.08 -14.54
CA THR A 211 -21.94 -11.42 -15.61
C THR A 211 -21.70 -9.91 -15.72
N ASP A 212 -20.68 -9.37 -15.02
CA ASP A 212 -20.37 -7.93 -14.95
C ASP A 212 -21.54 -7.04 -14.48
N ARG A 213 -22.58 -7.63 -13.87
CA ARG A 213 -23.73 -6.90 -13.29
C ARG A 213 -23.39 -6.27 -11.94
N VAL A 214 -22.43 -6.85 -11.23
CA VAL A 214 -21.90 -6.33 -9.96
C VAL A 214 -20.39 -6.14 -10.13
N ARG A 215 -19.89 -4.97 -9.73
CA ARG A 215 -18.44 -4.74 -9.68
C ARG A 215 -17.87 -5.32 -8.40
N TRP A 216 -16.73 -6.00 -8.50
CA TRP A 216 -15.97 -6.43 -7.33
C TRP A 216 -15.59 -5.22 -6.46
N ASN A 217 -16.03 -5.24 -5.20
CA ASN A 217 -15.62 -4.27 -4.20
C ASN A 217 -14.83 -5.01 -3.11
N PRO A 218 -13.49 -4.85 -3.04
CA PRO A 218 -12.70 -5.55 -2.04
C PRO A 218 -13.16 -5.15 -0.63
N LEU A 219 -13.15 -6.12 0.28
CA LEU A 219 -13.45 -5.85 1.69
C LEU A 219 -12.52 -4.75 2.23
N PRO A 220 -13.04 -3.79 3.01
CA PRO A 220 -12.24 -2.68 3.50
C PRO A 220 -11.12 -3.16 4.42
N SER A 221 -9.93 -2.61 4.20
CA SER A 221 -8.78 -2.80 5.06
C SER A 221 -8.46 -4.29 5.31
N ALA A 222 -8.09 -4.65 6.53
CA ALA A 222 -7.79 -6.02 6.95
C ALA A 222 -9.05 -6.85 7.28
N LEU A 223 -10.27 -6.39 6.95
CA LEU A 223 -11.51 -7.07 7.34
C LEU A 223 -11.55 -8.52 6.84
N GLY A 224 -11.12 -8.77 5.59
CA GLY A 224 -11.06 -10.12 5.05
C GLY A 224 -10.16 -11.05 5.87
N ALA A 225 -9.02 -10.56 6.36
CA ALA A 225 -8.13 -11.33 7.22
C ALA A 225 -8.74 -11.58 8.62
N VAL A 226 -9.38 -10.56 9.21
CA VAL A 226 -10.06 -10.68 10.51
C VAL A 226 -11.22 -11.68 10.44
N LEU A 227 -12.02 -11.63 9.36
CA LEU A 227 -13.12 -12.56 9.15
C LEU A 227 -12.62 -14.01 9.00
N ARG A 228 -11.58 -14.23 8.19
CA ARG A 228 -10.93 -15.54 8.04
C ARG A 228 -10.41 -16.09 9.37
N ALA A 229 -9.80 -15.23 10.20
CA ALA A 229 -9.27 -15.63 11.50
C ALA A 229 -10.37 -15.95 12.54
N ARG A 230 -11.49 -15.21 12.53
CA ARG A 230 -12.57 -15.38 13.53
C ARG A 230 -13.60 -16.43 13.16
N ALA A 231 -14.03 -16.47 11.90
CA ALA A 231 -15.08 -17.38 11.44
C ALA A 231 -14.54 -18.74 10.99
N GLY A 232 -13.21 -18.86 10.83
CA GLY A 232 -12.60 -19.95 10.11
C GLY A 232 -12.91 -19.89 8.61
N TYR A 233 -12.15 -20.63 7.81
CA TYR A 233 -12.44 -20.80 6.40
C TYR A 233 -12.00 -22.19 5.94
N ARG A 234 -12.60 -22.66 4.84
CA ARG A 234 -12.14 -23.87 4.13
C ARG A 234 -11.92 -23.50 2.68
N LEU A 235 -10.77 -23.92 2.15
CA LEU A 235 -10.50 -23.85 0.71
C LEU A 235 -10.96 -25.17 0.09
N HIS A 236 -11.89 -25.07 -0.86
CA HIS A 236 -12.34 -26.21 -1.65
C HIS A 236 -11.45 -26.34 -2.88
N GLN A 237 -10.33 -27.04 -2.73
CA GLN A 237 -9.28 -27.16 -3.74
C GLN A 237 -9.82 -27.66 -5.10
N ALA A 238 -10.65 -28.70 -5.09
CA ALA A 238 -11.28 -29.23 -6.29
C ALA A 238 -12.09 -28.16 -7.06
N GLY A 239 -12.87 -27.34 -6.34
CA GLY A 239 -13.65 -26.27 -6.97
C GLY A 239 -12.77 -25.16 -7.56
N ILE A 240 -11.60 -24.88 -6.97
CA ILE A 240 -10.63 -23.92 -7.54
C ILE A 240 -10.01 -24.48 -8.81
N GLU A 241 -9.66 -25.77 -8.82
CA GLU A 241 -9.08 -26.45 -9.97
C GLU A 241 -10.08 -26.55 -11.13
N ASP A 242 -11.34 -26.87 -10.83
CA ASP A 242 -12.43 -26.90 -11.80
C ASP A 242 -12.66 -25.51 -12.41
N ALA A 243 -12.73 -24.46 -11.57
CA ALA A 243 -12.88 -23.09 -12.04
C ALA A 243 -11.67 -22.62 -12.88
N ALA A 244 -10.45 -22.95 -12.47
CA ALA A 244 -9.24 -22.62 -13.21
C ALA A 244 -9.14 -23.38 -14.54
N THR A 245 -9.69 -24.59 -14.60
CA THR A 245 -9.80 -25.37 -15.85
C THR A 245 -10.83 -24.74 -16.76
N ALA A 246 -12.04 -24.47 -16.27
CA ALA A 246 -13.11 -23.81 -17.04
C ALA A 246 -12.67 -22.45 -17.60
N ALA A 247 -11.97 -21.63 -16.81
CA ALA A 247 -11.44 -20.34 -17.26
C ALA A 247 -10.42 -20.47 -18.40
N ARG A 248 -9.53 -21.47 -18.33
CA ARG A 248 -8.56 -21.77 -19.40
C ARG A 248 -9.25 -22.25 -20.68
N THR A 249 -10.30 -23.06 -20.54
CA THR A 249 -11.11 -23.51 -21.68
C THR A 249 -11.89 -22.36 -22.31
N GLN A 250 -12.39 -21.39 -21.55
CA GLN A 250 -13.08 -20.22 -22.09
C GLN A 250 -12.13 -19.17 -22.69
N ALA A 251 -10.88 -19.09 -22.23
CA ALA A 251 -9.86 -18.19 -22.79
C ALA A 251 -9.37 -18.63 -24.20
N THR A 252 -9.72 -19.84 -24.64
CA THR A 252 -9.32 -20.41 -25.94
C THR A 252 -10.61 -20.82 -26.67
N PRO A 253 -11.20 -20.08 -27.64
CA PRO A 253 -10.61 -19.16 -28.63
C PRO A 253 -11.37 -17.81 -28.82
N ARG A 254 -10.64 -16.69 -28.82
CA ARG A 254 -11.02 -15.43 -29.51
C ARG A 254 -9.94 -14.89 -30.47
N ASP A 255 -8.83 -15.62 -30.60
CA ASP A 255 -7.65 -15.18 -31.36
C ASP A 255 -7.57 -15.76 -32.79
N SER A 256 -8.69 -16.23 -33.34
CA SER A 256 -8.79 -16.77 -34.71
C SER A 256 -9.65 -15.94 -35.66
N LEU A 257 -9.87 -14.65 -35.37
CA LEU A 257 -10.43 -13.69 -36.32
C LEU A 257 -9.67 -12.36 -36.27
N ARG A 258 -8.47 -12.33 -36.87
CA ARG A 258 -7.94 -11.22 -37.66
C ARG A 258 -6.73 -11.62 -38.49
#